data_AF-A0A928JR39-F1
#
_entry.id   AF-A0A928JR39-F1
#
_cell.length_a   1.000
_cell.length_b   1.000
_cell.length_c   1.000
_cell.angle_alpha   90.00
_cell.angle_beta   90.00
_cell.angle_gamma   90.00
#
_symmetry.space_group_name_H-M   'P 1'
#
loop_
_entity.id
_entity.type
_entity.pdbx_description
1 polymer ?
#
loop_
_entity_poly.entity_id
_entity_poly.type
_entity_poly.pdbx_seq_one_letter_code
_entity_poly.pdbx_strand_id
1 'polypeptide(L)'
;MSEKTEIIPDEEKGATIPEDDRVIPIKFNKEIRNLTLDEASLLSQKGLKYETIEKQWSRLLAFAKEDGASAQDFLDALEKERTQKRLNELTKECGGNSEIAQRIIDLERGKENSLLGLEELKEYFPELNEEELPQEVIDRAEQTGTKILDEYLRFKAREANALLRNERQKKENIKSSVGSLNDGGIYRTPENEQFIRGLWNK
;
A
#
# COMPACT_ATOMS: atom_id res chain seq x y z
N MET A 1 -82.10 -3.77 -46.91
CA MET A 1 -81.44 -2.61 -47.57
C MET A 1 -81.60 -1.44 -46.61
N SER A 2 -81.05 -1.48 -45.40
CA SER A 2 -79.63 -1.37 -45.07
C SER A 2 -79.00 -0.18 -45.78
N GLU A 3 -78.98 0.99 -45.15
CA GLU A 3 -77.72 1.64 -44.81
C GLU A 3 -77.94 2.66 -43.69
N LYS A 4 -77.07 2.52 -42.71
CA LYS A 4 -77.11 3.09 -41.37
C LYS A 4 -76.33 4.39 -41.46
N THR A 5 -76.94 5.52 -41.11
CA THR A 5 -76.22 6.78 -40.93
C THR A 5 -75.28 6.62 -39.73
N GLU A 6 -74.02 6.36 -40.03
CA GLU A 6 -72.95 6.22 -39.05
C GLU A 6 -72.48 7.63 -38.68
N ILE A 7 -73.02 8.11 -37.55
CA ILE A 7 -72.54 9.28 -36.85
C ILE A 7 -71.20 8.87 -36.23
N ILE A 8 -70.10 9.36 -36.78
CA ILE A 8 -68.77 9.27 -36.19
C ILE A 8 -68.71 10.34 -35.09
N PRO A 9 -68.51 10.00 -33.81
CA PRO A 9 -68.25 11.00 -32.79
C PRO A 9 -66.81 11.47 -32.87
N ASP A 10 -66.66 12.79 -32.83
CA ASP A 10 -65.41 13.52 -32.67
C ASP A 10 -64.65 13.17 -31.37
N GLU A 11 -63.33 13.32 -31.47
CA GLU A 11 -62.36 13.67 -30.42
C GLU A 11 -62.16 12.73 -29.21
N GLU A 12 -61.08 11.94 -29.27
CA GLU A 12 -60.06 11.99 -28.21
C GLU A 12 -58.70 12.24 -28.88
N LYS A 13 -58.37 13.53 -29.06
CA LYS A 13 -56.98 13.96 -29.21
C LYS A 13 -56.26 13.57 -27.93
N GLY A 14 -55.51 12.48 -27.97
CA GLY A 14 -54.59 12.12 -26.90
C GLY A 14 -53.73 13.33 -26.58
N ALA A 15 -53.91 13.89 -25.38
CA ALA A 15 -53.08 14.96 -24.88
C ALA A 15 -51.65 14.43 -24.84
N THR A 16 -50.84 14.83 -25.83
CA THR A 16 -49.39 14.64 -25.79
C THR A 16 -48.86 15.46 -24.63
N ILE A 17 -48.71 14.81 -23.47
CA ILE A 17 -47.95 15.35 -22.35
C ILE A 17 -46.55 15.64 -22.91
N PRO A 18 -46.06 16.90 -22.81
CA PRO A 18 -44.71 17.26 -23.24
C PRO A 18 -43.70 16.31 -22.58
N GLU A 19 -42.65 15.93 -23.30
CA GLU A 19 -41.72 14.88 -22.84
C GLU A 19 -41.08 15.20 -21.48
N ASP A 20 -40.96 16.48 -21.15
CA ASP A 20 -40.42 16.99 -19.88
C ASP A 20 -41.34 16.73 -18.66
N ASP A 21 -42.65 16.54 -18.87
CA ASP A 21 -43.62 16.30 -17.78
C ASP A 21 -43.97 14.81 -17.60
N ARG A 22 -43.36 13.93 -18.40
CA ARG A 22 -43.59 12.48 -18.29
C ARG A 22 -42.84 11.92 -17.09
N VAL A 23 -43.59 11.54 -16.06
CA VAL A 23 -43.07 10.89 -14.86
C VAL A 23 -43.28 9.38 -14.89
N ILE A 24 -42.25 8.64 -14.51
CA ILE A 24 -42.26 7.17 -14.38
C ILE A 24 -42.34 6.83 -12.88
N PRO A 25 -43.43 6.19 -12.41
CA PRO A 25 -43.54 5.76 -11.02
C PRO A 25 -42.72 4.49 -10.78
N ILE A 26 -41.77 4.56 -9.85
CA ILE A 26 -40.92 3.43 -9.45
C ILE A 26 -41.09 3.20 -7.95
N LYS A 27 -41.22 1.93 -7.54
CA LYS A 27 -41.27 1.53 -6.13
C LYS A 27 -39.86 1.26 -5.63
N PHE A 28 -39.38 2.06 -4.69
CA PHE A 28 -38.09 1.90 -4.04
C PHE A 28 -38.25 1.96 -2.53
N ASN A 29 -37.71 0.97 -1.81
CA ASN A 29 -37.79 0.89 -0.34
C ASN A 29 -39.23 1.10 0.22
N LYS A 30 -40.23 0.48 -0.42
CA LYS A 30 -41.67 0.58 -0.10
C LYS A 30 -42.33 1.94 -0.38
N GLU A 31 -41.59 2.94 -0.87
CA GLU A 31 -42.12 4.23 -1.32
C GLU A 31 -42.30 4.23 -2.84
N ILE A 32 -43.30 4.95 -3.32
CA ILE A 32 -43.48 5.22 -4.76
C ILE A 32 -42.83 6.57 -5.04
N ARG A 33 -41.87 6.59 -5.96
CA ARG A 33 -41.19 7.81 -6.42
C ARG A 33 -41.49 8.01 -7.89
N ASN A 34 -41.86 9.24 -8.24
CA ASN A 34 -42.10 9.65 -9.61
C ASN A 34 -40.81 10.27 -10.12
N LEU A 35 -40.16 9.62 -11.08
CA LEU A 35 -38.90 10.06 -11.67
C LEU A 35 -39.15 10.65 -13.05
N THR A 36 -38.37 11.66 -13.45
CA THR A 36 -38.40 12.15 -14.82
C THR A 36 -37.79 11.13 -15.79
N LEU A 37 -38.03 11.29 -17.09
CA LEU A 37 -37.46 10.39 -18.11
C LEU A 37 -35.92 10.35 -18.04
N ASP A 38 -35.27 11.49 -17.83
CA ASP A 38 -33.82 11.59 -17.75
C ASP A 38 -33.27 10.86 -16.52
N GLU A 39 -33.86 11.07 -15.35
CA GLU A 39 -33.49 10.39 -14.10
C GLU A 39 -33.69 8.88 -14.20
N ALA A 40 -34.82 8.46 -14.79
CA ALA A 40 -35.11 7.06 -15.03
C ALA A 40 -34.07 6.44 -15.97
N SER A 41 -33.71 7.11 -17.06
CA SER A 41 -32.69 6.62 -18.01
C SER A 41 -31.33 6.41 -17.33
N LEU A 42 -30.91 7.37 -16.50
CA LEU A 42 -29.64 7.32 -15.77
C LEU A 42 -29.63 6.15 -14.78
N LEU A 43 -30.72 5.97 -14.04
CA LEU A 43 -30.86 4.87 -13.08
C LEU A 43 -30.94 3.51 -13.78
N SER A 44 -31.62 3.41 -14.94
CA SER A 44 -31.63 2.20 -15.77
C SER A 44 -30.24 1.84 -16.26
N GLN A 45 -29.45 2.82 -16.73
CA GLN A 45 -28.06 2.58 -17.12
C GLN A 45 -27.19 2.12 -15.94
N LYS A 46 -27.39 2.70 -14.75
CA LYS A 46 -26.72 2.24 -13.52
C LYS A 46 -27.15 0.83 -13.13
N GLY A 47 -28.42 0.48 -13.32
CA GLY A 47 -28.96 -0.87 -13.10
C GLY A 47 -28.31 -1.92 -14.01
N LEU A 48 -28.17 -1.61 -15.31
CA LEU A 48 -27.46 -2.48 -16.25
C LEU A 48 -26.00 -2.72 -15.84
N LYS A 49 -25.31 -1.68 -15.34
CA LYS A 49 -23.97 -1.84 -14.76
C LYS A 49 -24.01 -2.68 -13.48
N TYR A 50 -25.02 -2.52 -12.64
CA TYR A 50 -25.17 -3.32 -11.44
C TYR A 50 -25.27 -4.82 -11.74
N GLU A 51 -26.04 -5.23 -12.75
CA GLU A 51 -26.14 -6.64 -13.16
C GLU A 51 -24.77 -7.26 -13.50
N THR A 52 -23.84 -6.45 -14.04
CA THR A 52 -22.47 -6.94 -14.34
C THR A 52 -21.63 -7.20 -13.09
N ILE A 53 -21.87 -6.45 -12.00
CA ILE A 53 -21.10 -6.53 -10.74
C ILE A 53 -21.85 -7.26 -9.61
N GLU A 54 -23.14 -7.54 -9.77
CA GLU A 54 -24.03 -8.10 -8.73
C GLU A 54 -23.46 -9.40 -8.14
N LYS A 55 -22.92 -10.28 -8.99
CA LYS A 55 -22.31 -11.54 -8.55
C LYS A 55 -21.09 -11.30 -7.66
N GLN A 56 -20.27 -10.31 -7.99
CA GLN A 56 -19.07 -9.95 -7.23
C GLN A 56 -19.45 -9.27 -5.91
N TRP A 57 -20.44 -8.38 -5.96
CA TRP A 57 -20.99 -7.72 -4.78
C TRP A 57 -21.62 -8.71 -3.81
N SER A 58 -22.39 -9.68 -4.31
CA SER A 58 -23.01 -10.72 -3.51
C SER A 58 -21.97 -11.62 -2.83
N ARG A 59 -20.87 -11.95 -3.53
CA ARG A 59 -19.74 -12.68 -2.94
C ARG A 59 -19.05 -11.88 -1.84
N LEU A 60 -18.81 -10.59 -2.06
CA LEU A 60 -18.22 -9.71 -1.04
C LEU A 60 -19.12 -9.61 0.20
N LEU A 61 -20.43 -9.50 0.02
CA LEU A 61 -21.40 -9.55 1.13
C LEU A 61 -21.40 -10.90 1.85
N ALA A 62 -21.19 -12.01 1.15
CA ALA A 62 -21.09 -13.32 1.77
C ALA A 62 -19.84 -13.40 2.66
N PHE A 63 -18.67 -13.00 2.15
CA PHE A 63 -17.43 -12.95 2.95
C PHE A 63 -17.54 -12.02 4.16
N ALA A 64 -18.09 -10.83 3.97
CA ALA A 64 -18.32 -9.90 5.09
C ALA A 64 -19.23 -10.51 6.17
N LYS A 65 -20.29 -11.24 5.77
CA LYS A 65 -21.17 -11.95 6.70
C LYS A 65 -20.50 -13.11 7.42
N GLU A 66 -19.64 -13.86 6.74
CA GLU A 66 -18.84 -14.93 7.36
C GLU A 66 -17.95 -14.36 8.48
N ASP A 67 -17.38 -13.17 8.27
CA ASP A 67 -16.58 -12.45 9.26
C ASP A 67 -17.42 -11.62 10.25
N GLY A 68 -18.75 -11.67 10.16
CA GLY A 68 -19.67 -10.93 11.03
C GLY A 68 -19.62 -9.40 10.87
N ALA A 69 -19.03 -8.91 9.78
CA ALA A 69 -18.79 -7.50 9.50
C ALA A 69 -19.73 -6.96 8.40
N SER A 70 -19.86 -5.63 8.32
CA SER A 70 -20.48 -5.02 7.14
C SER A 70 -19.52 -5.07 5.94
N ALA A 71 -20.04 -4.92 4.73
CA ALA A 71 -19.20 -4.87 3.51
C ALA A 71 -18.13 -3.78 3.57
N GLN A 72 -18.45 -2.64 4.19
CA GLN A 72 -17.49 -1.54 4.36
C GLN A 72 -16.44 -1.89 5.41
N ASP A 73 -16.86 -2.39 6.57
CA ASP A 73 -15.92 -2.78 7.64
C ASP A 73 -14.96 -3.88 7.18
N PHE A 74 -15.44 -4.84 6.37
CA PHE A 74 -14.62 -5.88 5.79
C PHE A 74 -13.57 -5.31 4.81
N LEU A 75 -13.96 -4.35 3.96
CA LEU A 75 -13.04 -3.67 3.05
C LEU A 75 -11.99 -2.85 3.81
N ASP A 76 -12.42 -2.10 4.83
CA ASP A 76 -11.52 -1.30 5.67
C ASP A 76 -10.52 -2.20 6.44
N ALA A 77 -10.99 -3.35 6.93
CA ALA A 77 -10.14 -4.34 7.57
C ALA A 77 -9.11 -4.93 6.60
N LEU A 78 -9.53 -5.28 5.38
CA LEU A 78 -8.66 -5.76 4.31
C LEU A 78 -7.60 -4.71 3.94
N GLU A 79 -7.99 -3.44 3.83
CA GLU A 79 -7.08 -2.34 3.52
C GLU A 79 -6.06 -2.13 4.64
N LYS A 80 -6.49 -2.16 5.91
CA LYS A 80 -5.61 -2.08 7.08
C LYS A 80 -4.64 -3.25 7.12
N GLU A 81 -5.09 -4.48 6.88
CA GLU A 81 -4.24 -5.66 6.87
C GLU A 81 -3.17 -5.56 5.77
N ARG A 82 -3.57 -5.16 4.56
CA ARG A 82 -2.65 -4.96 3.44
C ARG A 82 -1.62 -3.88 3.76
N THR A 83 -2.06 -2.77 4.34
CA THR A 83 -1.17 -1.67 4.75
C THR A 83 -0.20 -2.14 5.83
N GLN A 84 -0.69 -2.89 6.82
CA GLN A 84 0.15 -3.40 7.91
C GLN A 84 1.20 -4.38 7.41
N LYS A 85 0.85 -5.27 6.46
CA LYS A 85 1.81 -6.16 5.80
C LYS A 85 2.89 -5.35 5.08
N ARG A 86 2.49 -4.34 4.31
CA ARG A 86 3.41 -3.44 3.61
C ARG A 86 4.32 -2.68 4.59
N LEU A 87 3.78 -2.22 5.72
CA LEU A 87 4.54 -1.54 6.77
C LEU A 87 5.58 -2.48 7.37
N ASN A 88 5.19 -3.71 7.67
CA ASN A 88 6.08 -4.74 8.21
C ASN A 88 7.20 -5.13 7.23
N GLU A 89 6.95 -5.06 5.92
CA GLU A 89 7.99 -5.25 4.89
C GLU A 89 8.93 -4.05 4.85
N LEU A 90 8.40 -2.84 4.73
CA LEU A 90 9.18 -1.61 4.66
C LEU A 90 10.01 -1.37 5.92
N THR A 91 9.48 -1.70 7.09
CA THR A 91 10.25 -1.64 8.35
C THR A 91 11.46 -2.57 8.31
N LYS A 92 11.30 -3.79 7.79
CA LYS A 92 12.44 -4.71 7.63
C LYS A 92 13.46 -4.16 6.64
N GLU A 93 13.00 -3.60 5.52
CA GLU A 93 13.86 -2.96 4.52
C GLU A 93 14.60 -1.74 5.08
N CYS A 94 13.95 -0.98 5.96
CA CYS A 94 14.50 0.21 6.63
C CYS A 94 15.26 -0.11 7.93
N GLY A 95 15.62 -1.37 8.18
CA GLY A 95 16.42 -1.77 9.35
C GLY A 95 15.71 -1.65 10.70
N GLY A 96 14.37 -1.66 10.72
CA GLY A 96 13.54 -1.53 11.91
C GLY A 96 13.08 -0.10 12.21
N ASN A 97 13.40 0.88 11.35
CA ASN A 97 12.88 2.24 11.50
C ASN A 97 11.40 2.32 11.07
N SER A 98 10.50 2.33 12.06
CA SER A 98 9.05 2.42 11.87
C SER A 98 8.58 3.77 11.33
N GLU A 99 9.29 4.86 11.63
CA GLU A 99 8.91 6.21 11.21
C GLU A 99 9.13 6.39 9.70
N ILE A 100 10.27 5.92 9.20
CA ILE A 100 10.57 5.92 7.77
C ILE A 100 9.58 5.02 7.02
N ALA A 101 9.30 3.81 7.51
CA ALA A 101 8.37 2.90 6.87
C ALA A 101 6.92 3.44 6.79
N GLN A 102 6.45 4.12 7.85
CA GLN A 102 5.15 4.79 7.85
C GLN A 102 5.12 5.93 6.85
N ARG A 103 6.18 6.75 6.80
CA ARG A 103 6.28 7.86 5.85
C ARG A 103 6.24 7.39 4.39
N ILE A 104 6.89 6.27 4.08
CA ILE A 104 6.85 5.66 2.73
C ILE A 104 5.42 5.26 2.36
N ILE A 105 4.65 4.69 3.29
CA ILE A 105 3.24 4.33 3.06
C ILE A 105 2.38 5.56 2.81
N ASP A 106 2.59 6.62 3.59
CA ASP A 106 1.84 7.87 3.42
C ASP A 106 2.15 8.51 2.06
N LEU A 107 3.40 8.42 1.60
CA LEU A 107 3.80 8.85 0.25
C LEU A 107 3.22 7.94 -0.86
N GLU A 108 3.19 6.62 -0.66
CA GLU A 108 2.57 5.67 -1.61
C GLU A 108 1.05 5.88 -1.74
N ARG A 109 0.38 6.27 -0.64
CA ARG A 109 -1.05 6.61 -0.60
C ARG A 109 -1.32 7.99 -1.20
N GLY A 110 -0.47 8.97 -0.92
CA GLY A 110 -0.55 10.34 -1.38
C GLY A 110 0.02 10.53 -2.79
N LYS A 111 -0.49 9.79 -3.79
CA LYS A 111 -0.24 10.05 -5.24
C LYS A 111 -0.86 11.37 -5.72
N GLU A 112 -0.74 12.45 -4.95
CA GLU A 112 -0.98 13.80 -5.41
C GLU A 112 0.34 14.47 -5.76
N ASN A 113 0.34 15.01 -6.97
CA ASN A 113 1.41 15.69 -7.66
C ASN A 113 2.05 16.79 -6.80
N SER A 114 3.17 16.50 -6.14
CA SER A 114 4.19 17.52 -5.90
C SER A 114 5.43 17.09 -6.66
N LEU A 115 5.63 17.76 -7.78
CA LEU A 115 6.85 17.77 -8.56
C LEU A 115 8.01 18.07 -7.60
N LEU A 116 8.95 17.13 -7.50
CA LEU A 116 10.20 17.21 -6.76
C LEU A 116 10.01 17.33 -5.23
N GLY A 117 10.18 16.22 -4.52
CA GLY A 117 10.25 16.20 -3.05
C GLY A 117 11.48 16.92 -2.45
N LEU A 118 12.03 17.94 -3.12
CA LEU A 118 13.12 18.78 -2.65
C LEU A 118 12.63 19.81 -1.64
N GLU A 119 11.46 20.43 -1.84
CA GLU A 119 10.85 21.29 -0.81
C GLU A 119 10.58 20.51 0.48
N GLU A 120 10.01 19.30 0.37
CA GLU A 120 9.78 18.43 1.52
C GLU A 120 11.12 18.08 2.19
N LEU A 121 12.18 17.80 1.42
CA LEU A 121 13.51 17.51 2.00
C LEU A 121 14.09 18.69 2.79
N LYS A 122 13.96 19.92 2.28
CA LYS A 122 14.42 21.13 2.98
C LYS A 122 13.61 21.43 4.24
N GLU A 123 12.34 21.03 4.30
CA GLU A 123 11.53 21.16 5.50
C GLU A 123 12.05 20.26 6.64
N TYR A 124 12.38 19.00 6.34
CA TYR A 124 12.87 18.04 7.34
C TYR A 124 14.36 18.16 7.64
N PHE A 125 15.15 18.57 6.65
CA PHE A 125 16.59 18.77 6.78
C PHE A 125 16.97 20.17 6.28
N PRO A 126 16.64 21.23 7.03
CA PRO A 126 16.93 22.61 6.64
C PRO A 126 18.44 22.89 6.55
N GLU A 127 19.25 22.07 7.19
CA GLU A 127 20.71 22.14 7.13
C GLU A 127 21.29 21.47 5.87
N LEU A 128 20.49 20.72 5.12
CA LEU A 128 20.97 19.97 3.97
C LEU A 128 20.98 20.84 2.72
N ASN A 129 22.17 21.04 2.15
CA ASN A 129 22.31 21.70 0.86
C ASN A 129 21.99 20.72 -0.28
N GLU A 130 21.40 21.20 -1.38
CA GLU A 130 21.12 20.37 -2.57
C GLU A 130 22.40 19.76 -3.15
N GLU A 131 23.55 20.41 -2.97
CA GLU A 131 24.86 19.91 -3.41
C GLU A 131 25.39 18.75 -2.54
N GLU A 132 24.87 18.60 -1.32
CA GLU A 132 25.22 17.50 -0.41
C GLU A 132 24.36 16.26 -0.61
N LEU A 133 23.39 16.30 -1.54
CA LEU A 133 22.65 15.10 -1.92
C LEU A 133 23.57 14.09 -2.60
N PRO A 134 23.60 12.83 -2.11
CA PRO A 134 24.26 11.76 -2.84
C PRO A 134 23.61 11.58 -4.21
N GLN A 135 24.43 11.54 -5.28
CA GLN A 135 23.94 11.33 -6.65
C GLN A 135 23.14 10.03 -6.79
N GLU A 136 23.47 8.99 -6.00
CA GLU A 136 22.70 7.75 -5.94
C GLU A 136 21.22 7.93 -5.59
N VAL A 137 20.88 8.96 -4.81
CA VAL A 137 19.51 9.25 -4.41
C VAL A 137 18.73 9.83 -5.58
N ILE A 138 19.38 10.73 -6.33
CA ILE A 138 18.81 11.37 -7.53
C ILE A 138 18.60 10.31 -8.62
N ASP A 139 19.64 9.53 -8.92
CA ASP A 139 19.59 8.48 -9.95
C ASP A 139 18.52 7.42 -9.64
N ARG A 140 18.41 7.01 -8.37
CA ARG A 140 17.38 6.04 -7.96
C ARG A 140 15.99 6.64 -8.05
N ALA A 141 15.80 7.87 -7.57
CA ALA A 141 14.50 8.54 -7.65
C ALA A 141 14.03 8.70 -9.10
N GLU A 142 14.94 9.02 -10.03
CA GLU A 142 14.65 9.08 -11.46
C GLU A 142 14.31 7.71 -12.06
N GLN A 143 15.04 6.65 -11.67
CA GLN A 143 14.84 5.30 -12.20
C GLN A 143 13.57 4.61 -11.68
N THR A 144 13.27 4.77 -10.39
CA THR A 144 12.12 4.12 -9.75
C THR A 144 10.85 4.98 -9.83
N GLY A 145 10.99 6.28 -10.13
CA GLY A 145 9.90 7.25 -10.12
C GLY A 145 9.41 7.58 -8.71
N THR A 146 10.22 7.37 -7.68
CA THR A 146 9.90 7.72 -6.28
C THR A 146 10.32 9.15 -5.95
N LYS A 147 9.78 9.71 -4.86
CA LYS A 147 10.16 11.07 -4.41
C LYS A 147 11.61 11.07 -3.91
N ILE A 148 12.34 12.16 -4.18
CA ILE A 148 13.74 12.35 -3.75
C ILE A 148 13.90 12.21 -2.23
N LEU A 149 12.96 12.74 -1.44
CA LEU A 149 12.94 12.57 0.02
C LEU A 149 12.86 11.09 0.44
N ASP A 150 12.04 10.28 -0.23
CA ASP A 150 11.92 8.84 0.07
C ASP A 150 13.27 8.14 -0.14
N GLU A 151 13.87 8.32 -1.31
CA GLU A 151 15.19 7.71 -1.58
C GLU A 151 16.28 8.22 -0.65
N TYR A 152 16.23 9.49 -0.23
CA TYR A 152 17.16 10.03 0.74
C TYR A 152 17.02 9.37 2.12
N LEU A 153 15.79 9.15 2.59
CA LEU A 153 15.53 8.44 3.84
C LEU A 153 15.98 6.98 3.76
N ARG A 154 15.73 6.31 2.63
CA ARG A 154 16.22 4.94 2.36
C ARG A 154 17.74 4.89 2.36
N PHE A 155 18.40 5.89 1.77
CA PHE A 155 19.85 6.00 1.74
C PHE A 155 20.42 6.14 3.16
N LYS A 156 19.92 7.09 3.96
CA LYS A 156 20.28 7.26 5.39
C LYS A 156 20.08 5.98 6.18
N ALA A 157 18.96 5.28 5.97
CA ALA A 157 18.69 4.00 6.63
C ALA A 157 19.72 2.92 6.25
N ARG A 158 20.13 2.85 4.97
CA ARG A 158 21.19 1.92 4.52
C ARG A 158 22.54 2.25 5.14
N GLU A 159 22.92 3.53 5.21
CA GLU A 159 24.16 3.94 5.87
C GLU A 159 24.18 3.58 7.36
N ALA A 160 23.11 3.90 8.08
CA ALA A 160 22.97 3.53 9.49
C ALA A 160 23.07 2.01 9.68
N ASN A 161 22.44 1.23 8.79
CA ASN A 161 22.53 -0.24 8.82
C ASN A 161 23.94 -0.75 8.52
N ALA A 162 24.65 -0.14 7.58
CA ALA A 162 26.03 -0.52 7.26
C ALA A 162 26.94 -0.28 8.48
N LEU A 163 26.79 0.85 9.16
CA LEU A 163 27.53 1.16 10.39
C LEU A 163 27.23 0.13 11.49
N LEU A 164 25.95 -0.14 11.76
CA LEU A 164 25.55 -1.14 12.77
C LEU A 164 26.06 -2.55 12.44
N ARG A 165 26.03 -2.95 11.16
CA ARG A 165 26.60 -4.24 10.71
C ARG A 165 28.10 -4.29 10.95
N ASN A 166 28.82 -3.24 10.57
CA ASN A 166 30.26 -3.14 10.78
C ASN A 166 30.62 -3.20 12.28
N GLU A 167 29.85 -2.54 13.14
CA GLU A 167 30.06 -2.61 14.59
C GLU A 167 29.79 -4.01 15.15
N ARG A 168 28.71 -4.67 14.72
CA ARG A 168 28.42 -6.06 15.12
C ARG A 168 29.53 -6.99 14.70
N GLN A 169 29.98 -6.87 13.45
CA GLN A 169 31.07 -7.68 12.92
C GLN A 169 32.39 -7.40 13.65
N LYS A 170 32.70 -6.14 13.99
CA LYS A 170 33.84 -5.80 14.86
C LYS A 170 33.73 -6.46 16.23
N LYS A 171 32.55 -6.41 16.88
CA LYS A 171 32.32 -7.05 18.18
C LYS A 171 32.46 -8.57 18.11
N GLU A 172 31.96 -9.20 17.05
CA GLU A 172 32.11 -10.64 16.80
C GLU A 172 33.57 -11.02 16.53
N ASN A 173 34.27 -10.25 15.70
CA ASN A 173 35.70 -10.43 15.43
C ASN A 173 36.55 -10.24 16.70
N ILE A 174 36.20 -9.29 17.58
CA ILE A 174 36.87 -9.14 18.88
C ILE A 174 36.58 -10.35 19.77
N LYS A 175 35.33 -10.82 19.85
CA LYS A 175 34.98 -12.02 20.63
C LYS A 175 35.71 -13.27 20.14
N SER A 176 35.82 -13.48 18.83
CA SER A 176 36.56 -14.60 18.26
C SER A 176 38.08 -14.42 18.39
N SER A 177 38.60 -13.19 18.30
CA SER A 177 40.01 -12.88 18.48
C SER A 177 40.49 -12.99 19.94
N VAL A 178 39.62 -12.82 20.92
CA VAL A 178 39.95 -13.00 22.36
C VAL A 178 39.94 -14.47 22.77
N GLY A 179 39.45 -15.38 21.91
CA GLY A 179 39.34 -16.81 22.16
C GLY A 179 40.24 -17.67 21.28
N SER A 180 41.57 -17.43 21.26
CA SER A 180 42.53 -18.39 20.68
C SER A 180 43.94 -18.22 21.26
N LEU A 181 44.06 -18.18 22.59
CA LEU A 181 45.35 -18.28 23.29
C LEU A 181 45.35 -19.33 24.43
N ASN A 182 44.20 -19.97 24.69
CA ASN A 182 44.07 -20.97 25.77
C ASN A 182 43.79 -22.41 25.30
N ASP A 183 43.67 -22.66 23.99
CA ASP A 183 43.66 -24.05 23.46
C ASP A 183 45.03 -24.43 22.89
N GLY A 184 46.09 -23.92 23.52
CA GLY A 184 47.41 -24.52 23.47
C GLY A 184 47.44 -25.73 24.39
N GLY A 185 46.60 -26.73 24.11
CA GLY A 185 46.85 -28.07 24.60
C GLY A 185 48.27 -28.41 24.20
N ILE A 186 49.18 -28.50 25.18
CA ILE A 186 50.53 -28.99 24.97
C ILE A 186 50.34 -30.40 24.41
N TYR A 187 50.39 -30.54 23.09
CA TYR A 187 50.60 -31.83 22.47
C TYR A 187 51.96 -32.28 23.00
N ARG A 188 51.94 -33.19 23.99
CA ARG A 188 53.10 -33.94 24.46
C ARG A 188 53.53 -34.84 23.32
N THR A 189 54.13 -34.25 22.30
CA THR A 189 54.92 -34.98 21.32
C THR A 189 56.27 -35.30 21.97
N PRO A 190 56.86 -36.48 21.71
CA PRO A 190 58.14 -36.88 22.27
C PRO A 190 59.27 -35.86 22.02
N GLU A 191 59.17 -35.10 20.92
CA GLU A 191 60.11 -34.05 20.54
C GLU A 191 60.02 -32.82 21.45
N ASN A 192 58.82 -32.39 21.83
CA ASN A 192 58.61 -31.27 22.75
C ASN A 192 59.08 -31.59 24.17
N GLU A 193 58.94 -32.84 24.61
CA GLU A 193 59.43 -33.27 25.93
C GLU A 193 60.97 -33.28 26.02
N GLN A 194 61.66 -33.65 24.94
CA GLN A 194 63.13 -33.60 24.89
C GLN A 194 63.66 -32.16 24.89
N PHE A 195 62.99 -31.26 24.16
CA PHE A 195 63.32 -29.85 24.15
C PHE A 195 63.17 -29.21 25.55
N ILE A 196 62.07 -29.50 26.24
CA ILE A 196 61.85 -28.99 27.60
C ILE A 196 62.84 -29.59 28.60
N ARG A 197 63.17 -30.89 28.51
CA ARG A 197 64.21 -31.48 29.38
C ARG A 197 65.59 -30.84 29.17
N GLY A 198 65.94 -30.46 27.95
CA GLY A 198 67.19 -29.77 27.65
C GLY A 198 67.26 -28.34 28.23
N LEU A 199 66.12 -27.67 28.38
CA LEU A 199 66.06 -26.31 28.91
C LEU A 199 66.21 -26.23 30.44
N TRP A 200 65.86 -27.31 31.15
CA TRP A 200 65.79 -27.35 32.63
C TRP A 200 66.92 -28.17 33.28
N ASN A 201 67.79 -28.81 32.50
CA ASN A 201 69.04 -29.41 33.01
C ASN A 201 70.20 -28.42 32.86
N LYS A 202 70.35 -27.53 33.84
CA LYS A 202 71.60 -26.83 34.16
C LYS A 202 71.95 -27.06 35.62
#